data_AF-A0A0P7WXA0-F1
#
_entry.id   AF-A0A0P7WXA0-F1
#
_cell.length_a   1.000
_cell.length_b   1.000
_cell.length_c   1.000
_cell.angle_alpha   90.00
_cell.angle_beta   90.00
_cell.angle_gamma   90.00
#
_symmetry.space_group_name_H-M   'P 1'
#
loop_
_entity.id
_entity.type
_entity.pdbx_description
1 polymer ?
#
loop_
_entity_poly.entity_id
_entity_poly.type
_entity_poly.pdbx_seq_one_letter_code
_entity_poly.pdbx_strand_id
1 'polypeptide(L)' 'MTDIVTLKAICDELKIDPREARERLRAAASDAKANPELAKARKPRTPWQWVKGSAAEKEARRALQPKKEG' A
#
# COMPACT_ATOMS: atom_id res chain seq x y z
N MET A 1 -0.78 -4.60 21.46
CA MET A 1 -0.39 -3.38 20.71
C MET A 1 -0.66 -3.65 19.25
N THR A 2 -1.37 -2.76 18.56
CA THR A 2 -1.62 -2.92 17.12
C THR A 2 -0.36 -2.51 16.38
N ASP A 3 0.36 -3.46 15.79
CA ASP A 3 1.52 -3.16 14.96
C ASP A 3 1.06 -2.44 13.69
N ILE A 4 1.43 -1.17 13.56
CA ILE A 4 1.11 -0.37 12.37
C ILE A 4 2.31 -0.36 11.43
N VAL A 5 2.09 -0.84 10.21
CA VAL A 5 3.03 -0.70 9.11
C VAL A 5 2.73 0.61 8.37
N THR A 6 3.72 1.48 8.26
CA THR A 6 3.61 2.72 7.49
C THR A 6 4.13 2.53 6.08
N LEU A 7 3.65 3.33 5.13
CA LEU A 7 4.22 3.35 3.78
C LEU A 7 5.73 3.59 3.79
N LYS A 8 6.23 4.46 4.68
CA LYS A 8 7.67 4.70 4.78
C LYS A 8 8.44 3.41 5.07
N ALA A 9 7.97 2.60 6.02
CA ALA A 9 8.59 1.31 6.34
C ALA A 9 8.60 0.35 5.13
N ILE A 10 7.50 0.30 4.36
CA ILE A 10 7.43 -0.51 3.13
C ILE A 10 8.36 0.05 2.05
N CYS A 11 8.45 1.38 1.90
CA CYS A 11 9.36 2.02 0.96
C CYS A 11 10.82 1.70 1.27
N ASP A 12 11.21 1.79 2.54
CA ASP A 12 12.56 1.48 3.01
C ASP A 12 12.89 -0.01 2.79
N GLU A 13 11.94 -0.92 3.07
CA GLU A 13 12.10 -2.36 2.88
C GLU A 13 12.23 -2.75 1.39
N LEU A 14 11.36 -2.21 0.55
CA LEU A 14 11.33 -2.49 -0.89
C LEU A 14 12.29 -1.61 -1.71
N LYS A 15 12.99 -0.68 -1.06
CA LYS A 15 13.84 0.35 -1.70
C LYS A 15 13.16 1.06 -2.87
N ILE A 16 11.89 1.41 -2.68
CA ILE A 16 11.08 2.13 -3.67
C ILE A 16 10.97 3.61 -3.28
N ASP A 17 11.01 4.49 -4.28
CA ASP A 17 10.84 5.92 -4.03
C ASP A 17 9.47 6.21 -3.39
N PRO A 18 9.40 7.03 -2.32
CA PRO A 18 8.14 7.36 -1.65
C PRO A 18 7.10 8.03 -2.54
N ARG A 19 7.50 8.78 -3.59
CA ARG A 19 6.54 9.36 -4.55
C ARG A 19 5.97 8.28 -5.44
N GLU A 20 6.82 7.46 -6.04
CA GLU A 20 6.40 6.36 -6.90
C GLU A 20 5.47 5.39 -6.15
N ALA A 21 5.84 5.02 -4.92
CA ALA A 21 5.02 4.15 -4.08
C ALA A 21 3.63 4.75 -3.81
N ARG A 22 3.55 6.07 -3.56
CA ARG A 22 2.25 6.76 -3.38
C ARG A 22 1.41 6.76 -4.64
N GLU A 23 2.01 6.95 -5.81
CA GLU A 23 1.30 6.94 -7.09
C GLU A 23 0.75 5.56 -7.41
N ARG A 24 1.58 4.51 -7.26
CA ARG A 24 1.15 3.11 -7.40
C ARG A 24 0.04 2.75 -6.44
N LEU A 25 0.14 3.14 -5.17
CA LEU A 25 -0.92 2.91 -4.18
C LEU A 25 -2.21 3.68 -4.49
N ARG A 26 -2.12 4.92 -5.00
CA ARG A 26 -3.33 5.63 -5.45
C ARG A 26 -3.99 4.89 -6.60
N ALA A 27 -3.23 4.44 -7.60
CA ALA A 27 -3.78 3.68 -8.72
C ALA A 27 -4.46 2.39 -8.22
N ALA A 28 -3.78 1.64 -7.34
CA ALA A 28 -4.31 0.41 -6.75
C ALA A 28 -5.57 0.64 -5.90
N ALA A 29 -5.62 1.73 -5.11
CA ALA A 29 -6.77 2.09 -4.30
C ALA A 29 -7.95 2.65 -5.12
N SER A 30 -7.68 3.21 -6.30
CA SER A 30 -8.72 3.58 -7.27
C SER A 30 -9.34 2.33 -7.92
N ASP A 31 -8.57 1.25 -8.06
CA ASP A 31 -9.06 -0.04 -8.51
C ASP A 31 -9.65 -0.85 -7.34
N ALA A 32 -10.85 -0.44 -6.91
CA ALA A 32 -11.59 -1.12 -5.86
C ALA A 32 -12.03 -2.54 -6.25
N LYS A 33 -11.93 -2.93 -7.53
CA LYS A 33 -12.22 -4.29 -8.00
C LYS A 33 -11.04 -5.21 -7.72
N ALA A 34 -9.81 -4.74 -7.91
CA ALA A 34 -8.60 -5.50 -7.62
C ALA A 34 -8.13 -5.40 -6.15
N ASN A 35 -8.40 -4.26 -5.48
CA ASN A 35 -7.96 -4.00 -4.11
C ASN A 35 -9.08 -3.35 -3.27
N PRO A 36 -10.17 -4.09 -2.97
CA PRO A 36 -11.31 -3.55 -2.24
C PRO A 36 -10.95 -3.08 -0.82
N GLU A 37 -10.05 -3.75 -0.12
CA GLU A 37 -9.69 -3.42 1.25
C GLU A 37 -8.74 -2.22 1.30
N LEU A 38 -7.83 -2.11 0.34
CA LEU A 38 -6.99 -0.94 0.13
C LEU A 38 -7.82 0.30 -0.22
N ALA A 39 -8.82 0.14 -1.10
CA ALA A 39 -9.73 1.20 -1.50
C ALA A 39 -10.55 1.71 -0.30
N LYS A 40 -11.07 0.80 0.54
CA LYS A 40 -11.80 1.15 1.78
C LYS A 40 -10.91 1.83 2.82
N ALA A 41 -9.66 1.38 2.97
CA ALA A 41 -8.71 1.97 3.91
C ALA A 41 -8.23 3.37 3.48
N ARG A 42 -8.34 3.72 2.19
CA ARG A 42 -7.89 5.00 1.64
C ARG A 42 -8.78 6.15 2.15
N LYS A 43 -8.19 7.03 2.95
CA LYS A 43 -8.78 8.32 3.33
C LYS A 43 -8.02 9.49 2.70
N PRO A 44 -8.71 10.51 2.16
CA PRO A 44 -8.06 11.73 1.69
C PRO A 44 -7.19 12.35 2.78
N ARG A 45 -6.01 12.88 2.39
CA ARG A 45 -5.08 13.60 3.28
C ARG A 45 -4.57 12.81 4.50
N THR A 46 -4.83 11.51 4.56
CA THR A 46 -4.37 10.64 5.64
C THR A 46 -3.08 9.95 5.22
N PRO A 47 -2.09 9.79 6.11
CA PRO A 47 -0.91 8.99 5.82
C PRO A 47 -1.30 7.54 5.51
N TRP A 48 -0.55 6.93 4.59
CA TRP A 48 -0.69 5.52 4.28
C TRP A 48 -0.11 4.68 5.41
N GLN A 49 -1.01 3.99 6.12
CA GLN A 49 -0.68 3.16 7.27
C GLN A 49 -1.72 2.05 7.40
N TRP A 50 -1.26 0.86 7.76
CA TRP A 50 -2.09 -0.34 7.83
C TRP A 50 -1.74 -1.15 9.07
N VAL A 51 -2.70 -1.92 9.57
CA VAL A 51 -2.42 -2.92 10.61
C VAL A 51 -1.61 -4.05 9.98
N LYS A 52 -0.50 -4.43 10.62
CA LYS A 52 0.35 -5.54 10.19
C LYS A 52 -0.46 -6.83 10.09
N GLY A 53 -0.40 -7.51 8.96
CA GLY A 53 -1.16 -8.73 8.68
C GLY A 53 -2.59 -8.50 8.17
N SER A 54 -3.04 -7.23 8.07
CA SER A 54 -4.36 -6.91 7.52
C SER A 54 -4.44 -7.14 6.01
N ALA A 55 -5.66 -7.31 5.49
CA ALA A 55 -5.88 -7.46 4.05
C ALA A 55 -5.39 -6.23 3.26
N ALA A 56 -5.68 -5.03 3.75
CA ALA A 56 -5.24 -3.78 3.12
C ALA A 56 -3.70 -3.65 3.08
N GLU A 57 -2.99 -4.14 4.10
CA GLU A 57 -1.52 -4.18 4.12
C GLU A 57 -0.97 -5.14 3.06
N LYS A 58 -1.55 -6.33 2.94
CA LYS A 58 -1.17 -7.32 1.91
C LYS A 58 -1.40 -6.79 0.49
N GLU A 59 -2.54 -6.14 0.27
CA GLU A 59 -2.86 -5.50 -1.01
C GLU A 59 -1.90 -4.34 -1.33
N ALA A 60 -1.60 -3.49 -0.34
CA ALA A 60 -0.62 -2.41 -0.48
C ALA A 60 0.76 -2.94 -0.86
N ARG A 61 1.26 -3.96 -0.15
CA ARG A 61 2.55 -4.60 -0.47
C ARG A 61 2.55 -5.20 -1.87
N ARG A 62 1.47 -5.90 -2.27
CA ARG A 62 1.33 -6.46 -3.62
C ARG A 62 1.36 -5.38 -4.70
N ALA A 63 0.71 -4.24 -4.46
CA ALA A 63 0.71 -3.10 -5.38
C ALA A 63 2.07 -2.41 -5.50
N LEU A 64 2.89 -2.48 -4.44
CA LEU A 64 4.20 -1.86 -4.37
C LEU A 64 5.35 -2.78 -4.80
N GLN A 65 5.15 -4.10 -4.71
CA GLN A 65 6.13 -5.06 -5.19
C GLN A 65 6.41 -4.81 -6.68
N PRO A 66 7.69 -4.87 -7.10
CA PRO A 66 8.02 -4.80 -8.52
C PRO A 66 7.30 -5.94 -9.22
N LYS A 67 6.45 -5.60 -10.19
CA LYS A 67 5.81 -6.58 -11.05
C LYS A 67 6.95 -7.28 -11.77
N LYS A 68 7.26 -8.52 -11.37
CA LYS A 68 8.04 -9.42 -12.22
C LYS A 68 7.17 -9.63 -13.45
N GLU A 69 7.37 -8.80 -14.47
CA GLU A 69 7.09 -9.18 -15.85
C GLU A 69 7.99 -10.40 -16.09
N GLY A 70 7.36 -11.57 -16.16
CA GLY A 70 7.95 -12.78 -16.68
C GLY A 70 7.66 -12.88 -18.16
#